data_AF-A0A3A8IR59-F1
#
_entry.id   AF-A0A3A8IR59-F1
#
_cell.length_a   1.000
_cell.length_b   1.000
_cell.length_c   1.000
_cell.angle_alpha   90.00
_cell.angle_beta   90.00
_cell.angle_gamma   90.00
#
_symmetry.space_group_name_H-M   'P 1'
#
loop_
_entity.id
_entity.type
_entity.pdbx_description
1 polymer ?
#
loop_
_entity_poly.entity_id
_entity_poly.type
_entity_poly.pdbx_seq_one_letter_code
_entity_poly.pdbx_strand_id
1 'polypeptide(L)'
;MRVVVAMAALCAVLGTLPARAAAPVEAGKVFVGPQGELVAVVPLTPRDQKKFLVRIQGTGSVLDGLVLPYTLKDWSSVGTSRLSYTTQWHGRNYSPFTLVGPRAELHFPGGPGNGITVQYDEARTQKLKPEEVYAQHQQQTQSGQLAKLMAFDRKAEEATHDTSYAEALQQMNTACATTVAGAIDWASVTETLLKDANITRYCAFPLTALKAMCTTSEEARRTVKARLQRIDCRFGAGLEPTLQGDRFVWTTNTEASNQEKAATRYFKKHL
;
A
#
# COMPACT_ATOMS: atom_id res chain seq x y z
N MET A 1 -18.98 -72.50 -45.89
CA MET A 1 -17.73 -71.70 -45.97
C MET A 1 -18.15 -70.24 -46.15
N ARG A 2 -18.15 -69.40 -45.10
CA ARG A 2 -17.05 -68.44 -44.77
C ARG A 2 -16.53 -67.75 -46.04
N VAL A 3 -16.75 -66.45 -46.24
CA VAL A 3 -15.94 -65.37 -45.67
C VAL A 3 -16.77 -64.09 -45.45
N VAL A 4 -16.63 -63.51 -44.26
CA VAL A 4 -17.09 -62.17 -43.86
C VAL A 4 -15.99 -61.17 -44.24
N VAL A 5 -16.33 -60.11 -44.97
CA VAL A 5 -15.43 -58.94 -45.16
C VAL A 5 -16.05 -57.77 -44.43
N ALA A 6 -15.47 -57.42 -43.28
CA ALA A 6 -15.78 -56.20 -42.54
C ALA A 6 -14.83 -55.08 -43.00
N MET A 7 -15.37 -54.07 -43.68
CA MET A 7 -14.65 -52.80 -43.90
C MET A 7 -14.79 -51.94 -42.65
N ALA A 8 -13.68 -51.75 -41.93
CA ALA A 8 -13.57 -50.75 -40.89
C ALA A 8 -13.25 -49.38 -41.54
N ALA A 9 -14.22 -48.47 -41.51
CA ALA A 9 -14.01 -47.07 -41.88
C ALA A 9 -13.31 -46.33 -40.73
N LEU A 10 -12.04 -45.97 -40.94
CA LEU A 10 -11.24 -45.20 -40.00
C LEU A 10 -11.66 -43.72 -40.08
N CYS A 11 -12.55 -43.26 -39.20
CA CYS A 11 -12.84 -41.84 -39.02
C CYS A 11 -11.67 -41.17 -38.30
N ALA A 12 -10.80 -40.48 -39.03
CA ALA A 12 -9.82 -39.57 -38.47
C ALA A 12 -10.52 -38.32 -37.93
N VAL A 13 -10.84 -38.31 -36.63
CA VAL A 13 -11.24 -37.09 -35.93
C VAL A 13 -9.97 -36.25 -35.74
N LEU A 14 -9.70 -35.37 -36.71
CA LEU A 14 -8.77 -34.25 -36.54
C LEU A 14 -9.34 -33.34 -35.45
N GLY A 15 -8.97 -33.60 -34.20
CA GLY A 15 -9.26 -32.72 -33.09
C GLY A 15 -8.67 -31.35 -33.37
N THR A 16 -9.52 -30.35 -33.58
CA THR A 16 -9.14 -28.95 -33.54
C THR A 16 -8.63 -28.67 -32.13
N LEU A 17 -7.30 -28.66 -31.95
CA LEU A 17 -6.70 -28.09 -30.76
C LEU A 17 -7.25 -26.66 -30.65
N PRO A 18 -7.80 -26.26 -29.49
CA PRO A 18 -8.23 -24.88 -29.32
C PRO A 18 -7.00 -24.02 -29.59
N ALA A 19 -7.09 -23.14 -30.59
CA ALA A 19 -6.08 -22.12 -30.81
C ALA A 19 -5.90 -21.40 -29.47
N ARG A 20 -4.74 -21.60 -28.82
CA ARG A 20 -4.38 -20.83 -27.63
C ARG A 20 -4.44 -19.38 -28.08
N ALA A 21 -5.44 -18.64 -27.59
CA ALA A 21 -5.49 -17.21 -27.79
C ALA A 21 -4.12 -16.63 -27.41
N ALA A 22 -3.55 -15.81 -28.28
CA ALA A 22 -2.28 -15.15 -27.99
C ALA A 22 -2.38 -14.46 -26.63
N ALA A 23 -1.30 -14.51 -25.84
CA ALA A 23 -1.26 -13.80 -24.56
C ALA A 23 -1.60 -12.31 -24.83
N PRO A 24 -2.54 -11.70 -24.09
CA PRO A 24 -3.02 -10.35 -24.36
C PRO A 24 -2.01 -9.31 -23.85
N VAL A 25 -0.78 -9.36 -24.34
CA VAL A 25 0.34 -8.53 -23.89
C VAL A 25 1.09 -7.91 -25.07
N GLU A 26 1.68 -6.73 -24.82
CA GLU A 26 2.58 -6.06 -25.76
C GLU A 26 4.04 -6.12 -25.28
N ALA A 27 4.97 -5.63 -26.11
CA ALA A 27 6.36 -5.45 -25.73
C ALA A 27 6.49 -4.63 -24.43
N GLY A 28 7.21 -5.18 -23.46
CA GLY A 28 7.46 -4.56 -22.17
C GLY A 28 8.74 -3.73 -22.12
N LYS A 29 9.06 -3.26 -20.92
CA LYS A 29 10.32 -2.57 -20.58
C LYS A 29 10.93 -3.19 -19.34
N VAL A 30 12.26 -3.20 -19.26
CA VAL A 30 12.99 -3.62 -18.07
C VAL A 30 13.77 -2.45 -17.49
N PHE A 31 13.70 -2.30 -16.18
CA PHE A 31 14.52 -1.38 -15.39
C PHE A 31 15.39 -2.16 -14.42
N VAL A 32 16.58 -1.65 -14.14
CA VAL A 32 17.60 -2.30 -13.31
C VAL A 32 18.04 -1.38 -12.19
N GLY A 33 18.09 -1.91 -10.98
CA GLY A 33 18.61 -1.24 -9.79
C GLY A 33 20.11 -1.48 -9.57
N PRO A 34 20.72 -0.74 -8.64
CA PRO A 34 22.15 -0.74 -8.41
C PRO A 34 22.69 -2.07 -7.85
N GLN A 35 21.85 -2.90 -7.21
CA GLN A 35 22.25 -4.18 -6.62
C GLN A 35 21.71 -5.38 -7.41
N GLY A 36 21.22 -5.14 -8.64
CA GLY A 36 20.68 -6.18 -9.51
C GLY A 36 19.18 -6.37 -9.40
N GLU A 37 18.47 -5.46 -8.74
CA GLU A 37 17.01 -5.43 -8.72
C GLU A 37 16.48 -5.27 -10.14
N LEU A 38 15.39 -5.95 -10.49
CA LEU A 38 14.78 -5.89 -11.80
C LEU A 38 13.30 -5.53 -11.69
N VAL A 39 12.85 -4.62 -12.55
CA VAL A 39 11.44 -4.29 -12.74
C VAL A 39 11.09 -4.49 -14.20
N ALA A 40 10.33 -5.54 -14.51
CA ALA A 40 9.78 -5.75 -15.85
C ALA A 40 8.34 -5.25 -15.89
N VAL A 41 8.04 -4.31 -16.79
CA VAL A 41 6.71 -3.72 -16.98
C VAL A 41 6.17 -4.17 -18.33
N VAL A 42 5.09 -4.94 -18.33
CA VAL A 42 4.47 -5.52 -19.52
C VAL A 42 3.05 -4.96 -19.69
N PRO A 43 2.74 -4.21 -20.76
CA PRO A 43 1.38 -3.73 -21.01
C PRO A 43 0.43 -4.88 -21.31
N LEU A 44 -0.78 -4.83 -20.75
CA LEU A 44 -1.90 -5.66 -21.19
C LEU A 44 -2.64 -4.98 -22.35
N THR A 45 -3.16 -5.79 -23.26
CA THR A 45 -4.02 -5.33 -24.36
C THR A 45 -5.51 -5.34 -23.95
N PRO A 46 -6.30 -4.38 -24.43
CA PRO A 46 -5.90 -3.19 -25.19
C PRO A 46 -5.24 -2.13 -24.29
N ARG A 47 -4.26 -1.41 -24.86
CA ARG A 47 -3.35 -0.50 -24.14
C ARG A 47 -4.03 0.71 -23.49
N ASP A 48 -5.16 1.12 -24.04
CA ASP A 48 -6.02 2.20 -23.55
C ASP A 48 -6.59 1.92 -22.16
N GLN A 49 -6.70 0.66 -21.75
CA GLN A 49 -7.12 0.28 -20.40
C GLN A 49 -6.07 0.60 -19.33
N LYS A 50 -4.85 1.00 -19.71
CA LYS A 50 -3.77 1.36 -18.77
C LYS A 50 -3.47 0.25 -17.76
N LYS A 51 -3.66 -1.02 -18.14
CA LYS A 51 -3.39 -2.20 -17.32
C LYS A 51 -2.04 -2.79 -17.69
N PHE A 52 -1.32 -3.25 -16.68
CA PHE A 52 0.04 -3.76 -16.83
C PHE A 52 0.22 -4.98 -15.94
N LEU A 53 1.15 -5.85 -16.31
CA LEU A 53 1.79 -6.80 -15.41
C LEU A 53 3.16 -6.25 -15.06
N VAL A 54 3.47 -6.19 -13.76
CA VAL A 54 4.80 -5.80 -13.32
C VAL A 54 5.40 -6.94 -12.51
N ARG A 55 6.60 -7.35 -12.90
CA ARG A 55 7.44 -8.32 -12.19
C ARG A 55 8.58 -7.61 -11.50
N ILE A 56 8.69 -7.78 -10.18
CA ILE A 56 9.77 -7.24 -9.35
C ILE A 56 10.66 -8.40 -8.90
N GLN A 57 11.98 -8.28 -9.02
CA GLN A 57 12.94 -9.33 -8.65
C GLN A 57 14.21 -8.73 -8.03
N GLY A 58 14.92 -9.52 -7.22
CA GLY A 58 16.18 -9.14 -6.60
C GLY A 58 16.04 -8.24 -5.36
N THR A 59 14.82 -8.04 -4.85
CA THR A 59 14.55 -7.17 -3.69
C THR A 59 14.61 -7.90 -2.36
N GLY A 60 14.45 -9.24 -2.35
CA GLY A 60 14.29 -10.02 -1.12
C GLY A 60 13.02 -9.70 -0.32
N SER A 61 12.13 -8.87 -0.86
CA SER A 61 10.88 -8.47 -0.22
C SER A 61 9.79 -9.51 -0.42
N VAL A 62 8.64 -9.32 0.24
CA VAL A 62 7.43 -10.15 0.03
C VAL A 62 6.88 -10.05 -1.40
N LEU A 63 7.33 -9.07 -2.20
CA LEU A 63 6.94 -8.89 -3.60
C LEU A 63 7.91 -9.54 -4.58
N ASP A 64 9.02 -10.09 -4.08
CA ASP A 64 10.08 -10.62 -4.91
C ASP A 64 9.64 -11.86 -5.71
N GLY A 65 9.87 -11.82 -7.02
CA GLY A 65 9.47 -12.89 -7.94
C GLY A 65 7.96 -12.93 -8.23
N LEU A 66 7.17 -11.98 -7.73
CA LEU A 66 5.74 -11.91 -8.04
C LEU A 66 5.47 -11.10 -9.31
N VAL A 67 4.43 -11.50 -10.03
CA VAL A 67 3.88 -10.77 -11.18
C VAL A 67 2.47 -10.33 -10.80
N LEU A 68 2.32 -9.06 -10.43
CA LEU A 68 1.04 -8.52 -9.99
C LEU A 68 0.38 -7.72 -11.12
N PRO A 69 -0.96 -7.63 -11.13
CA PRO A 69 -1.67 -6.72 -12.01
C PRO A 69 -1.58 -5.28 -11.49
N TYR A 70 -1.27 -4.34 -12.37
CA TYR A 70 -1.15 -2.91 -12.07
C TYR A 70 -2.05 -2.08 -12.98
N THR A 71 -2.49 -0.94 -12.45
CA THR A 71 -3.07 0.14 -13.23
C THR A 71 -2.13 1.32 -13.24
N LEU A 72 -1.88 1.92 -14.41
CA LEU A 72 -1.11 3.14 -14.53
C LEU A 72 -1.97 4.35 -14.14
N LYS A 73 -1.55 5.04 -13.08
CA LYS A 73 -2.06 6.35 -12.70
C LYS A 73 -1.13 7.42 -13.24
N ASP A 74 -1.71 8.40 -13.93
CA ASP A 74 -1.01 9.52 -14.53
C ASP A 74 -1.42 10.80 -13.79
N TRP A 75 -0.46 11.38 -13.08
CA TRP A 75 -0.60 12.61 -12.30
C TRP A 75 0.31 13.70 -12.85
N SER A 76 0.62 13.62 -14.16
CA SER A 76 1.49 14.58 -14.82
C SER A 76 0.90 15.98 -14.79
N SER A 77 1.76 16.97 -14.56
CA SER A 77 1.43 18.38 -14.64
C SER A 77 2.21 19.03 -15.78
N VAL A 78 1.85 20.27 -16.13
CA VAL A 78 2.66 21.07 -17.06
C VAL A 78 4.11 21.10 -16.54
N GLY A 79 5.05 20.62 -17.36
CA GLY A 79 6.47 20.58 -17.02
C GLY A 79 6.94 19.41 -16.15
N THR A 80 6.08 18.48 -15.70
CA THR A 80 6.54 17.29 -14.96
C THR A 80 5.68 16.07 -15.23
N SER A 81 6.28 15.06 -15.86
CA SER A 81 5.67 13.73 -16.00
C SER A 81 5.68 13.01 -14.65
N ARG A 82 4.53 12.47 -14.23
CA ARG A 82 4.39 11.66 -13.01
C ARG A 82 3.50 10.47 -13.28
N LEU A 83 4.11 9.29 -13.32
CA LEU A 83 3.45 8.03 -13.56
C LEU A 83 3.62 7.12 -12.34
N SER A 84 2.57 6.41 -11.97
CA SER A 84 2.61 5.44 -10.88
C SER A 84 1.92 4.15 -11.30
N TYR A 85 2.60 3.02 -11.13
CA TYR A 85 2.01 1.70 -11.33
C TYR A 85 1.43 1.26 -10.00
N THR A 86 0.10 1.23 -9.90
CA THR A 86 -0.62 0.91 -8.67
C THR A 86 -1.25 -0.49 -8.72
N THR A 87 -0.99 -1.31 -7.72
CA THR A 87 -1.63 -2.61 -7.48
C THR A 87 -2.42 -2.58 -6.15
N GLN A 88 -3.10 -3.68 -5.83
CA GLN A 88 -3.58 -3.94 -4.48
C GLN A 88 -2.55 -4.78 -3.73
N TRP A 89 -2.23 -4.37 -2.51
CA TRP A 89 -1.43 -5.15 -1.57
C TRP A 89 -2.09 -5.06 -0.21
N HIS A 90 -2.39 -6.22 0.40
CA HIS A 90 -3.22 -6.29 1.61
C HIS A 90 -4.50 -5.43 1.51
N GLY A 91 -5.19 -5.47 0.37
CA GLY A 91 -6.43 -4.73 0.13
C GLY A 91 -6.29 -3.20 0.06
N ARG A 92 -5.06 -2.68 -0.05
CA ARG A 92 -4.76 -1.25 -0.16
C ARG A 92 -4.06 -0.94 -1.48
N ASN A 93 -4.27 0.28 -1.97
CA ASN A 93 -3.52 0.77 -3.12
C ASN A 93 -2.03 0.88 -2.78
N TYR A 94 -1.20 0.23 -3.56
CA TYR A 94 0.25 0.23 -3.39
C TYR A 94 0.95 0.52 -4.71
N SER A 95 1.87 1.48 -4.72
CA SER A 95 2.59 1.93 -5.92
C SER A 95 4.10 1.77 -5.75
N PRO A 96 4.63 0.54 -5.92
CA PRO A 96 6.05 0.27 -5.76
C PRO A 96 6.90 0.91 -6.86
N PHE A 97 6.34 1.11 -8.05
CA PHE A 97 7.10 1.60 -9.20
C PHE A 97 6.53 2.92 -9.71
N THR A 98 7.35 3.96 -9.73
CA THR A 98 6.98 5.31 -10.15
C THR A 98 7.98 5.85 -11.16
N LEU A 99 7.51 6.73 -12.05
CA LEU A 99 8.37 7.55 -12.90
C LEU A 99 8.05 9.02 -12.67
N VAL A 100 9.07 9.81 -12.33
CA VAL A 100 8.98 11.24 -12.11
C VAL A 100 10.00 11.94 -13.01
N GLY A 101 9.52 12.57 -14.08
CA GLY A 101 10.38 13.06 -15.15
C GLY A 101 11.23 11.93 -15.74
N PRO A 102 12.57 12.04 -15.75
CA PRO A 102 13.46 10.98 -16.22
C PRO A 102 13.78 9.91 -15.16
N ARG A 103 13.38 10.12 -13.90
CA ARG A 103 13.72 9.22 -12.80
C ARG A 103 12.70 8.11 -12.68
N ALA A 104 13.15 6.88 -12.56
CA ALA A 104 12.33 5.74 -12.20
C ALA A 104 12.75 5.25 -10.82
N GLU A 105 11.78 5.09 -9.92
CA GLU A 105 12.00 4.75 -8.53
C GLU A 105 11.23 3.47 -8.19
N LEU A 106 11.89 2.59 -7.45
CA LEU A 106 11.32 1.36 -6.91
C LEU A 106 11.29 1.44 -5.39
N HIS A 107 10.10 1.29 -4.82
CA HIS A 107 9.83 1.15 -3.39
C HIS A 107 9.32 -0.28 -3.14
N PHE A 108 9.77 -0.89 -2.05
CA PHE A 108 9.33 -2.23 -1.66
C PHE A 108 9.38 -2.40 -0.13
N PRO A 109 8.56 -3.31 0.44
CA PRO A 109 8.57 -3.57 1.87
C PRO A 109 9.94 -4.07 2.35
N GLY A 110 10.46 -3.48 3.43
CA GLY A 110 11.80 -3.80 3.96
C GLY A 110 12.95 -3.15 3.20
N GLY A 111 12.68 -2.39 2.13
CA GLY A 111 13.67 -1.63 1.40
C GLY A 111 14.03 -0.28 2.04
N PRO A 112 14.95 0.49 1.43
CA PRO A 112 15.27 1.84 1.87
C PRO A 112 14.03 2.74 1.88
N GLY A 113 13.86 3.57 2.92
CA GLY A 113 12.67 4.41 3.10
C GLY A 113 12.40 5.41 1.96
N ASN A 114 13.45 5.84 1.25
CA ASN A 114 13.34 6.74 0.09
C ASN A 114 13.20 6.00 -1.25
N GLY A 115 13.07 4.67 -1.24
CA GLY A 115 13.14 3.85 -2.45
C GLY A 115 14.55 3.78 -3.04
N ILE A 116 14.67 3.11 -4.18
CA ILE A 116 15.90 3.02 -4.96
C ILE A 116 15.66 3.50 -6.40
N THR A 117 16.67 4.16 -6.97
CA THR A 117 16.64 4.53 -8.39
C THR A 117 16.89 3.31 -9.25
N VAL A 118 16.04 3.09 -10.25
CA VAL A 118 16.24 2.06 -11.28
C VAL A 118 16.36 2.74 -12.65
N GLN A 119 17.08 2.11 -13.56
CA GLN A 119 17.38 2.67 -14.89
C GLN A 119 16.88 1.75 -16.00
N TYR A 120 16.40 2.34 -17.09
CA TYR A 120 16.00 1.57 -18.27
C TYR A 120 17.19 0.80 -18.83
N ASP A 121 16.99 -0.49 -19.09
CA ASP A 121 18.01 -1.37 -19.69
C ASP A 121 17.48 -1.90 -21.02
N GLU A 122 18.06 -1.40 -22.11
CA GLU A 122 17.67 -1.77 -23.47
C GLU A 122 17.96 -3.25 -23.76
N ALA A 123 19.14 -3.74 -23.39
CA ALA A 123 19.57 -5.10 -23.67
C ALA A 123 18.67 -6.14 -22.96
N ARG A 124 18.25 -5.86 -21.73
CA ARG A 124 17.29 -6.70 -20.99
C ARG A 124 15.87 -6.54 -21.52
N THR A 125 15.50 -5.34 -21.96
CA THR A 125 14.19 -5.10 -22.59
C THR A 125 14.04 -5.92 -23.87
N GLN A 126 15.06 -5.97 -24.73
CA GLN A 126 15.03 -6.78 -25.95
C GLN A 126 14.96 -8.29 -25.69
N LYS A 127 15.47 -8.74 -24.53
CA LYS A 127 15.41 -10.13 -24.08
C LYS A 127 14.14 -10.48 -23.29
N LEU A 128 13.33 -9.48 -22.94
CA LEU A 128 12.10 -9.70 -22.21
C LEU A 128 11.11 -10.43 -23.10
N LYS A 129 10.50 -11.47 -22.56
CA LYS A 129 9.41 -12.23 -23.17
C LYS A 129 8.10 -11.93 -22.45
N PRO A 130 7.28 -10.99 -22.96
CA PRO A 130 6.02 -10.60 -22.34
C PRO A 130 5.09 -11.78 -22.02
N GLU A 131 5.07 -12.79 -22.88
CA GLU A 131 4.28 -14.00 -22.76
C GLU A 131 4.70 -14.87 -21.57
N GLU A 132 5.99 -14.90 -21.22
CA GLU A 132 6.47 -15.62 -20.02
C GLU A 132 6.04 -14.90 -18.74
N VAL A 133 6.06 -13.57 -18.74
CA VAL A 133 5.54 -12.75 -17.61
C VAL A 133 4.05 -12.98 -17.45
N TYR A 134 3.30 -13.02 -18.56
CA TYR A 134 1.87 -13.32 -18.54
C TYR A 134 1.57 -14.74 -18.02
N ALA A 135 2.31 -15.75 -18.50
CA ALA A 135 2.14 -17.13 -18.05
C ALA A 135 2.41 -17.27 -16.54
N GLN A 136 3.46 -16.61 -16.03
CA GLN A 136 3.76 -16.57 -14.61
C GLN A 136 2.63 -15.94 -13.80
N HIS A 137 2.07 -14.80 -14.25
CA HIS A 137 0.90 -14.20 -13.62
C HIS A 137 -0.29 -15.17 -13.58
N GLN A 138 -0.58 -15.86 -14.68
CA GLN A 138 -1.67 -16.83 -14.74
C GLN A 138 -1.46 -17.97 -13.74
N GLN A 139 -0.23 -18.50 -13.66
CA GLN A 139 0.11 -19.55 -12.69
C GLN A 139 -0.07 -19.08 -11.24
N GLN A 140 0.42 -17.88 -10.90
CA GLN A 140 0.28 -17.29 -9.55
C GLN A 140 -1.18 -16.95 -9.20
N THR A 141 -1.98 -16.60 -10.21
CA THR A 141 -3.43 -16.37 -10.06
C THR A 141 -4.14 -17.69 -9.76
N GLN A 142 -3.89 -18.72 -10.57
CA GLN A 142 -4.52 -20.04 -10.43
C GLN A 142 -4.14 -20.76 -9.14
N SER A 143 -2.93 -20.54 -8.62
CA SER A 143 -2.50 -21.08 -7.33
C SER A 143 -3.14 -20.37 -6.12
N GLY A 144 -3.87 -19.26 -6.32
CA GLY A 144 -4.42 -18.44 -5.25
C GLY A 144 -3.39 -17.60 -4.51
N GLN A 145 -2.11 -17.64 -4.92
CA GLN A 145 -1.04 -16.88 -4.28
C GLN A 145 -1.31 -15.37 -4.33
N LEU A 146 -1.73 -14.85 -5.50
CA LEU A 146 -2.02 -13.43 -5.66
C LEU A 146 -3.25 -13.01 -4.84
N ALA A 147 -4.31 -13.83 -4.86
CA ALA A 147 -5.52 -13.57 -4.08
C ALA A 147 -5.21 -13.45 -2.58
N LYS A 148 -4.37 -14.36 -2.05
CA LYS A 148 -3.93 -14.31 -0.64
C LYS A 148 -3.13 -13.06 -0.31
N LEU A 149 -2.22 -12.65 -1.19
CA LEU A 149 -1.40 -11.44 -0.98
C LEU A 149 -2.23 -10.14 -1.07
N MET A 150 -3.20 -10.11 -1.98
CA MET A 150 -4.04 -8.93 -2.24
C MET A 150 -5.21 -8.83 -1.26
N ALA A 151 -5.54 -9.90 -0.53
CA ALA A 151 -6.63 -9.90 0.43
C ALA A 151 -6.37 -8.92 1.57
N PHE A 152 -7.39 -8.13 1.91
CA PHE A 152 -7.34 -7.23 3.06
C PHE A 152 -7.31 -8.04 4.35
N ASP A 153 -6.28 -7.83 5.17
CA ASP A 153 -6.22 -8.35 6.52
C ASP A 153 -6.42 -7.20 7.50
N ARG A 154 -7.68 -7.03 7.92
CA ARG A 154 -8.06 -5.98 8.86
C ARG A 154 -7.21 -6.02 10.13
N LYS A 155 -6.96 -7.19 10.69
CA LYS A 155 -6.25 -7.32 11.97
C LYS A 155 -4.78 -6.96 11.83
N ALA A 156 -4.15 -7.34 10.72
CA ALA A 156 -2.76 -6.97 10.46
C ALA A 156 -2.61 -5.45 10.27
N GLU A 157 -3.55 -4.81 9.59
CA GLU A 157 -3.57 -3.34 9.42
C GLU A 157 -3.83 -2.62 10.75
N GLU A 158 -4.80 -3.09 11.55
CA GLU A 158 -5.05 -2.59 12.91
C GLU A 158 -3.77 -2.68 13.77
N ALA A 159 -3.10 -3.83 13.78
CA ALA A 159 -1.86 -4.03 14.54
C ALA A 159 -0.72 -3.11 14.09
N THR A 160 -0.61 -2.84 12.79
CA THR A 160 0.36 -1.89 12.24
C THR A 160 0.10 -0.49 12.78
N HIS A 161 -1.16 -0.06 12.74
CA HIS A 161 -1.56 1.25 13.23
C HIS A 161 -1.47 1.40 14.75
N ASP A 162 -1.80 0.35 15.51
CA ASP A 162 -1.64 0.30 16.96
C ASP A 162 -0.16 0.42 17.34
N THR A 163 0.74 -0.27 16.63
CA THR A 163 2.19 -0.16 16.84
C THR A 163 2.67 1.27 16.62
N SER A 164 2.34 1.88 15.47
CA SER A 164 2.74 3.26 15.19
C SER A 164 2.10 4.28 16.15
N TYR A 165 0.88 4.04 16.62
CA TYR A 165 0.23 4.89 17.62
C TYR A 165 0.91 4.78 18.98
N ALA A 166 1.25 3.56 19.42
CA ALA A 166 1.98 3.32 20.65
C ALA A 166 3.36 3.99 20.64
N GLU A 167 4.08 3.96 19.51
CA GLU A 167 5.33 4.68 19.32
C GLU A 167 5.15 6.21 19.46
N ALA A 168 4.14 6.78 18.80
CA ALA A 168 3.83 8.21 18.93
C ALA A 168 3.45 8.60 20.37
N LEU A 169 2.68 7.74 21.05
CA LEU A 169 2.29 7.92 22.45
C LEU A 169 3.51 7.86 23.37
N GLN A 170 4.43 6.92 23.14
CA GLN A 170 5.68 6.81 23.87
C GLN A 170 6.53 8.08 23.70
N GLN A 171 6.68 8.59 22.48
CA GLN A 171 7.41 9.84 22.23
C GLN A 171 6.80 11.05 22.97
N MET A 172 5.47 11.14 23.00
CA MET A 172 4.77 12.18 23.77
C MET A 172 5.03 12.00 25.27
N ASN A 173 4.88 10.78 25.79
CA ASN A 173 5.12 10.44 27.19
C ASN A 173 6.55 10.82 27.63
N THR A 174 7.55 10.51 26.80
CA THR A 174 8.94 10.91 27.05
C THR A 174 9.09 12.43 27.11
N ALA A 175 8.54 13.16 26.13
CA ALA A 175 8.61 14.63 26.13
C ALA A 175 7.87 15.27 27.31
N CYS A 176 6.77 14.66 27.75
CA CYS A 176 5.92 15.14 28.83
C CYS A 176 6.30 14.61 30.22
N ALA A 177 7.29 13.72 30.33
CA ALA A 177 7.67 13.01 31.56
C ALA A 177 6.47 12.35 32.28
N THR A 178 5.61 11.69 31.51
CA THR A 178 4.37 11.05 31.97
C THR A 178 4.25 9.61 31.44
N THR A 179 3.19 8.91 31.84
CA THR A 179 2.88 7.51 31.45
C THR A 179 1.41 7.40 31.02
N VAL A 180 0.96 8.32 30.17
CA VAL A 180 -0.41 8.33 29.66
C VAL A 180 -0.63 7.10 28.79
N ALA A 181 -1.75 6.40 29.01
CA ALA A 181 -2.18 5.30 28.17
C ALA A 181 -3.03 5.80 26.99
N GLY A 182 -3.22 4.99 25.96
CA GLY A 182 -4.08 5.38 24.85
C GLY A 182 -4.32 4.24 23.87
N ALA A 183 -5.41 4.33 23.12
CA ALA A 183 -5.74 3.38 22.06
C ALA A 183 -6.52 4.03 20.92
N ILE A 184 -6.57 3.35 19.78
CA ILE A 184 -7.50 3.65 18.68
C ILE A 184 -8.79 2.87 18.92
N ASP A 185 -9.93 3.54 18.84
CA ASP A 185 -11.25 2.91 18.86
C ASP A 185 -11.56 2.31 17.49
N TRP A 186 -11.14 1.06 17.29
CA TRP A 186 -11.33 0.33 16.03
C TRP A 186 -12.80 0.14 15.62
N ALA A 187 -13.75 0.19 16.57
CA ALA A 187 -15.18 0.14 16.26
C ALA A 187 -15.65 1.38 15.49
N SER A 188 -14.93 2.49 15.60
CA SER A 188 -15.19 3.72 14.85
C SER A 188 -14.56 3.75 13.45
N VAL A 189 -13.70 2.79 13.12
CA VAL A 189 -12.96 2.75 11.86
C VAL A 189 -13.55 1.69 10.93
N THR A 190 -14.24 2.13 9.88
CA THR A 190 -14.77 1.23 8.85
C THR A 190 -13.63 0.61 8.02
N GLU A 191 -13.89 -0.54 7.39
CA GLU A 191 -12.91 -1.15 6.49
C GLU A 191 -12.52 -0.22 5.34
N THR A 192 -13.51 0.48 4.75
CA THR A 192 -13.26 1.47 3.69
C THR A 192 -12.29 2.56 4.18
N LEU A 193 -12.54 3.10 5.37
CA LEU A 193 -11.67 4.11 5.95
C LEU A 193 -10.25 3.59 6.22
N LEU A 194 -10.13 2.37 6.76
CA LEU A 194 -8.83 1.74 7.03
C LEU A 194 -8.03 1.48 5.73
N LYS A 195 -8.70 1.19 4.62
CA LYS A 195 -8.06 1.01 3.31
C LYS A 195 -7.57 2.33 2.73
N ASP A 196 -8.36 3.39 2.87
CA ASP A 196 -8.15 4.66 2.17
C ASP A 196 -7.31 5.68 2.96
N ALA A 197 -7.26 5.57 4.29
CA ALA A 197 -6.61 6.53 5.16
C ALA A 197 -5.47 5.94 5.99
N ASN A 198 -4.49 6.78 6.32
CA ASN A 198 -3.51 6.46 7.37
C ASN A 198 -4.11 6.83 8.73
N ILE A 199 -4.74 5.87 9.40
CA ILE A 199 -5.44 6.07 10.68
C ILE A 199 -4.54 6.69 11.74
N THR A 200 -3.33 6.13 11.93
CA THR A 200 -2.38 6.65 12.93
C THR A 200 -2.03 8.11 12.69
N ARG A 201 -1.87 8.57 11.44
CA ARG A 201 -1.59 9.98 11.15
C ARG A 201 -2.62 10.91 11.80
N TYR A 202 -3.91 10.58 11.67
CA TYR A 202 -4.99 11.39 12.24
C TYR A 202 -5.06 11.27 13.76
N CYS A 203 -4.82 10.08 14.29
CA CYS A 203 -4.81 9.84 15.74
C CYS A 203 -3.58 10.43 16.45
N ALA A 204 -2.46 10.62 15.74
CA ALA A 204 -1.23 11.15 16.31
C ALA A 204 -1.22 12.68 16.43
N PHE A 205 -2.12 13.41 15.75
CA PHE A 205 -2.18 14.87 15.84
C PHE A 205 -2.21 15.43 17.28
N PRO A 206 -3.07 14.95 18.20
CA PRO A 206 -3.05 15.41 19.59
C PRO A 206 -1.76 15.04 20.32
N LEU A 207 -1.17 13.88 20.04
CA LEU A 207 0.08 13.42 20.65
C LEU A 207 1.25 14.31 20.22
N THR A 208 1.33 14.65 18.93
CA THR A 208 2.34 15.58 18.39
C THR A 208 2.18 16.97 18.99
N ALA A 209 0.94 17.47 19.11
CA ALA A 209 0.67 18.77 19.73
C ALA A 209 1.13 18.82 21.21
N LEU A 210 0.80 17.80 22.00
CA LEU A 210 1.24 17.70 23.39
C LEU A 210 2.76 17.58 23.51
N LYS A 211 3.37 16.72 22.69
CA LYS A 211 4.84 16.57 22.62
C LYS A 211 5.51 17.93 22.41
N ALA A 212 5.07 18.69 21.40
CA ALA A 212 5.62 20.02 21.10
C ALA A 212 5.44 21.03 22.26
N MET A 213 4.27 21.01 22.92
CA MET A 213 4.01 21.87 24.08
C MET A 213 4.91 21.50 25.26
N CYS A 214 5.06 20.21 25.57
CA CYS A 214 5.89 19.73 26.67
C CYS A 214 7.38 19.98 26.45
N THR A 215 7.87 19.84 25.21
CA THR A 215 9.27 20.15 24.86
C THR A 215 9.61 21.61 25.14
N THR A 216 8.65 22.52 25.06
CA THR A 216 8.89 23.97 25.16
C THR A 216 8.41 24.60 26.46
N SER A 217 7.65 23.90 27.31
CA SER A 217 7.09 24.44 28.55
C SER A 217 7.08 23.42 29.70
N GLU A 218 7.72 23.77 30.82
CA GLU A 218 7.64 23.01 32.08
C GLU A 218 6.22 23.03 32.67
N GLU A 219 5.49 24.14 32.50
CA GLU A 219 4.09 24.23 32.93
C GLU A 219 3.21 23.25 32.14
N ALA A 220 3.42 23.13 30.83
CA ALA A 220 2.73 22.15 30.02
C ALA A 220 3.03 20.71 30.49
N ARG A 221 4.30 20.39 30.80
CA ARG A 221 4.69 19.08 31.36
C ARG A 221 3.95 18.77 32.65
N ARG A 222 3.97 19.69 33.62
CA ARG A 222 3.28 19.52 34.91
C ARG A 222 1.78 19.33 34.72
N THR A 223 1.17 20.15 33.87
CA THR A 223 -0.27 20.12 33.61
C THR A 223 -0.69 18.82 32.94
N VAL A 224 -0.01 18.41 31.86
CA VAL A 224 -0.29 17.14 31.18
C VAL A 224 -0.17 15.96 32.15
N LYS A 225 0.91 15.90 32.95
CA LYS A 225 1.13 14.83 33.92
C LYS A 225 0.04 14.77 35.01
N ALA A 226 -0.49 15.93 35.43
CA ALA A 226 -1.51 16.00 36.46
C ALA A 226 -2.94 15.76 35.94
N ARG A 227 -3.20 16.11 34.68
CA ARG A 227 -4.55 16.20 34.12
C ARG A 227 -4.91 15.08 33.15
N LEU A 228 -3.93 14.38 32.60
CA LEU A 228 -4.16 13.31 31.63
C LEU A 228 -3.65 11.98 32.15
N GLN A 229 -4.52 10.98 32.15
CA GLN A 229 -4.15 9.57 32.34
C GLN A 229 -4.36 8.77 31.06
N ARG A 230 -5.27 9.21 30.18
CA ARG A 230 -5.62 8.48 28.97
C ARG A 230 -5.90 9.39 27.77
N ILE A 231 -5.40 9.01 26.59
CA ILE A 231 -5.69 9.65 25.31
C ILE A 231 -6.17 8.59 24.31
N ASP A 232 -7.46 8.60 23.99
CA ASP A 232 -8.01 7.70 22.97
C ASP A 232 -8.34 8.46 21.68
N CYS A 233 -8.22 7.78 20.55
CA CYS A 233 -8.60 8.29 19.25
C CYS A 233 -9.83 7.56 18.72
N ARG A 234 -10.76 8.28 18.09
CA ARG A 234 -11.88 7.69 17.36
C ARG A 234 -12.23 8.50 16.12
N PHE A 235 -12.90 7.88 15.17
CA PHE A 235 -13.45 8.54 14.01
C PHE A 235 -14.95 8.86 14.22
N GLY A 236 -15.38 10.02 13.71
CA GLY A 236 -16.74 10.50 13.84
C GLY A 236 -17.13 11.39 12.66
N ALA A 237 -18.28 12.07 12.77
CA ALA A 237 -18.78 12.96 11.73
C ALA A 237 -17.91 14.23 11.57
N GLY A 238 -17.24 14.66 12.63
CA GLY A 238 -16.50 15.90 12.71
C GLY A 238 -15.29 15.83 13.65
N LEU A 239 -14.54 16.94 13.68
CA LEU A 239 -13.47 17.13 14.65
C LEU A 239 -14.06 17.61 15.99
N GLU A 240 -14.13 16.72 16.97
CA GLU A 240 -14.82 16.94 18.25
C GLU A 240 -13.97 16.45 19.45
N PRO A 241 -12.87 17.17 19.78
CA PRO A 241 -12.06 16.85 20.95
C PRO A 241 -12.85 17.05 22.25
N THR A 242 -12.76 16.09 23.16
CA THR A 242 -13.40 16.17 24.48
C THR A 242 -12.46 15.72 25.60
N LEU A 243 -12.54 16.38 26.75
CA LEU A 243 -11.86 15.99 27.98
C LEU A 243 -12.92 15.55 28.99
N GLN A 244 -12.87 14.28 29.39
CA GLN A 244 -13.82 13.63 30.29
C GLN A 244 -13.06 13.22 31.55
N GLY A 245 -12.99 14.12 32.54
CA GLY A 245 -12.09 13.93 33.69
C GLY A 245 -10.63 13.97 33.24
N ASP A 246 -9.92 12.85 33.39
CA ASP A 246 -8.52 12.67 33.00
C ASP A 246 -8.33 11.91 31.67
N ARG A 247 -9.44 11.61 30.99
CA ARG A 247 -9.48 10.96 29.69
C ARG A 247 -9.75 11.98 28.60
N PHE A 248 -8.78 12.18 27.72
CA PHE A 248 -8.97 12.94 26.49
C PHE A 248 -9.39 12.00 25.35
N VAL A 249 -10.47 12.35 24.66
CA VAL A 249 -10.96 11.64 23.49
C VAL A 249 -10.84 12.54 22.27
N TRP A 250 -9.98 12.14 21.34
CA TRP A 250 -9.80 12.78 20.06
C TRP A 250 -10.75 12.18 19.02
N THR A 251 -11.90 12.82 18.82
CA THR A 251 -12.81 12.47 17.71
C THR A 251 -12.39 13.23 16.46
N THR A 252 -12.11 12.53 15.36
CA THR A 252 -11.63 13.12 14.11
C THR A 252 -12.30 12.53 12.86
N ASN A 253 -11.98 13.09 11.69
CA ASN A 253 -12.32 12.56 10.37
C ASN A 253 -11.23 12.93 9.33
N THR A 254 -11.34 12.40 8.11
CA THR A 254 -10.38 12.65 7.02
C THR A 254 -10.49 14.03 6.40
N GLU A 255 -11.66 14.68 6.52
CA GLU A 255 -11.98 15.96 5.90
C GLU A 255 -11.52 17.17 6.73
N ALA A 256 -11.29 16.99 8.03
CA ALA A 256 -10.87 18.05 8.92
C ALA A 256 -9.42 18.47 8.60
N SER A 257 -9.24 19.77 8.33
CA SER A 257 -7.94 20.37 8.09
C SER A 257 -7.32 20.94 9.37
N ASN A 258 -5.99 21.15 9.36
CA ASN A 258 -5.26 21.81 10.45
C ASN A 258 -5.47 21.19 11.84
N GLN A 259 -5.65 19.88 11.88
CA GLN A 259 -6.02 19.12 13.08
C GLN A 259 -5.03 19.27 14.24
N GLU A 260 -3.71 19.27 13.96
CA GLU A 260 -2.69 19.52 14.99
C GLU A 260 -2.86 20.90 15.64
N LYS A 261 -3.08 21.94 14.83
CA LYS A 261 -3.33 23.30 15.33
C LYS A 261 -4.62 23.37 16.14
N ALA A 262 -5.64 22.59 15.77
CA ALA A 262 -6.87 22.48 16.53
C ALA A 262 -6.64 21.80 17.89
N ALA A 263 -5.84 20.73 17.93
CA ALA A 263 -5.44 20.07 19.17
C ALA A 263 -4.67 21.03 20.10
N THR A 264 -3.67 21.75 19.59
CA THR A 264 -2.94 22.76 20.38
C THR A 264 -3.88 23.81 20.99
N ARG A 265 -4.82 24.35 20.20
CA ARG A 265 -5.80 25.33 20.70
C ARG A 265 -6.69 24.74 21.77
N TYR A 266 -7.11 23.49 21.61
CA TYR A 266 -7.92 22.79 22.60
C TYR A 266 -7.16 22.65 23.93
N PHE A 267 -5.94 22.09 23.89
CA PHE A 267 -5.16 21.88 25.10
C PHE A 267 -4.86 23.17 25.85
N LYS A 268 -4.50 24.25 25.15
CA LYS A 268 -4.26 25.56 25.78
C LYS A 268 -5.49 26.16 26.50
N LYS A 269 -6.70 25.73 26.14
CA LYS A 269 -7.95 26.23 26.71
C LYS A 269 -8.49 25.33 27.83
N HIS A 270 -8.19 24.04 27.79
CA HIS A 270 -8.86 23.02 28.59
C HIS A 270 -7.95 22.23 29.54
N LEU A 271 -6.63 22.37 29.40
CA LEU A 271 -5.63 21.87 30.35
C LEU A 271 -5.01 23.06 31.09
#